data_AF-A0A945FC03-F1
#
_entry.id   AF-A0A945FC03-F1
#
_cell.length_a   1.000
_cell.length_b   1.000
_cell.length_c   1.000
_cell.angle_alpha   90.00
_cell.angle_beta   90.00
_cell.angle_gamma   90.00
#
_symmetry.space_group_name_H-M   'P 1'
#
loop_
_entity.id
_entity.type
_entity.pdbx_description
1 polymer ?
#
loop_
_entity_poly.entity_id
_entity_poly.type
_entity_poly.pdbx_seq_one_letter_code
_entity_poly.pdbx_strand_id
1 'polypeptide(L)'
;MVHINTHTTRKALQHATAVLGTLSLGLVVYGFSQGGFENLEARLLPKSQTHQTEWVTITARQVMSGATIPADRNVIVHIPEEITRISRKVLFGRRGDDGLNGMKGIRYWGYCFPQNIHDSSNNVRRGFPGDLFLSEAEREFRRQELIAQRRRTFSIFDNLTTKDLNETQNRLQSRIRHQVEIFTGGNTCFVMTEKSIPVGADFDGDGLNNSLERGYGSDNKNPDSDGDGITDGLEVFRLGSHPTKRDSDGDGIIDGVEDANRNGRFEPGETSPIEWDTDRDGLCDGLCKVNKGQDLRGEDKNLNGIYEPDAGEYDPRTTDSDGDGVFDEHEVFLCVLGGGDDC
;
A
#
# COMPACT_ATOMS: atom_id res chain seq x y z
N MET A 1 36.96 -36.75 8.70
CA MET A 1 36.43 -36.14 7.46
C MET A 1 35.20 -36.94 7.05
N VAL A 2 34.02 -36.51 7.50
CA VAL A 2 32.75 -37.21 7.22
C VAL A 2 32.15 -36.56 5.98
N HIS A 3 32.13 -37.28 4.86
CA HIS A 3 31.45 -36.84 3.65
C HIS A 3 29.95 -36.98 3.86
N ILE A 4 29.27 -35.86 4.12
CA ILE A 4 27.81 -35.80 4.15
C ILE A 4 27.34 -35.60 2.71
N ASN A 5 26.59 -36.59 2.21
CA ASN A 5 26.09 -36.63 0.85
C ASN A 5 24.94 -35.61 0.69
N THR A 6 25.17 -34.53 -0.07
CA THR A 6 24.26 -33.37 -0.18
C THR A 6 22.95 -33.64 -0.95
N HIS A 7 22.82 -34.83 -1.54
CA HIS A 7 21.62 -35.23 -2.28
C HIS A 7 20.51 -35.84 -1.40
N THR A 8 20.86 -36.49 -0.29
CA THR A 8 19.88 -37.10 0.62
C THR A 8 19.20 -36.06 1.52
N THR A 9 19.91 -34.99 1.89
CA THR A 9 19.38 -33.88 2.70
C THR A 9 18.34 -33.05 1.94
N ARG A 10 18.53 -32.80 0.63
CA ARG A 10 17.53 -32.09 -0.20
C ARG A 10 16.21 -32.86 -0.34
N LYS A 11 16.25 -34.18 -0.52
CA LYS A 11 15.04 -35.01 -0.60
C LYS A 11 14.33 -35.11 0.75
N ALA A 12 15.07 -35.23 1.85
CA ALA A 12 14.50 -35.21 3.20
C ALA A 12 13.81 -33.87 3.52
N LEU A 13 14.41 -32.73 3.11
CA LEU A 13 13.81 -31.41 3.30
C LEU A 13 12.53 -31.23 2.46
N GLN A 14 12.54 -31.69 1.20
CA GLN A 14 11.36 -31.65 0.32
C GLN A 14 10.19 -32.52 0.83
N HIS A 15 10.50 -33.69 1.40
CA HIS A 15 9.48 -34.54 2.02
C HIS A 15 8.97 -33.95 3.35
N ALA A 16 9.83 -33.30 4.14
CA ALA A 16 9.40 -32.61 5.36
C ALA A 16 8.46 -31.43 5.07
N THR A 17 8.74 -30.62 4.04
CA THR A 17 7.85 -29.52 3.62
C THR A 17 6.49 -30.02 3.12
N ALA A 18 6.46 -31.16 2.41
CA ALA A 18 5.22 -31.75 1.93
C ALA A 18 4.37 -32.33 3.08
N VAL A 19 5.00 -32.96 4.08
CA VAL A 19 4.31 -33.55 5.24
C VAL A 19 3.78 -32.47 6.19
N LEU A 20 4.52 -31.37 6.40
CA LEU A 20 4.05 -30.23 7.19
C LEU A 20 2.90 -29.49 6.48
N GLY A 21 2.93 -29.40 5.15
CA GLY A 21 1.84 -28.86 4.34
C GLY A 21 0.55 -29.70 4.42
N THR A 22 0.64 -31.03 4.41
CA THR A 22 -0.55 -31.90 4.52
C THR A 22 -1.10 -31.98 5.94
N LEU A 23 -0.25 -31.89 6.98
CA LEU A 23 -0.68 -31.84 8.39
C LEU A 23 -1.38 -30.52 8.73
N SER A 24 -0.87 -29.39 8.23
CA SER A 24 -1.54 -28.09 8.38
C SER A 24 -2.86 -28.05 7.63
N LEU A 25 -2.92 -28.59 6.41
CA LEU A 25 -4.17 -28.77 5.65
C LEU A 25 -5.19 -29.62 6.41
N GLY A 26 -4.76 -30.74 7.01
CA GLY A 26 -5.61 -31.64 7.79
C GLY A 26 -6.20 -30.99 9.04
N LEU A 27 -5.41 -30.17 9.75
CA LEU A 27 -5.88 -29.42 10.93
C LEU A 27 -6.89 -28.33 10.56
N VAL A 28 -6.67 -27.64 9.44
CA VAL A 28 -7.61 -26.63 8.94
C VAL A 28 -8.94 -27.28 8.57
N VAL A 29 -8.91 -28.36 7.77
CA VAL A 29 -10.12 -29.09 7.35
C VAL A 29 -10.85 -29.72 8.54
N TYR A 30 -10.13 -30.32 9.50
CA TYR A 30 -10.72 -30.90 10.70
C TYR A 30 -11.36 -29.82 11.61
N GLY A 31 -10.71 -28.65 11.74
CA GLY A 31 -11.28 -27.50 12.43
C GLY A 31 -12.60 -27.05 11.81
N PHE A 32 -12.67 -26.91 10.49
CA PHE A 32 -13.91 -26.57 9.79
C PHE A 32 -15.00 -27.64 9.92
N SER A 33 -14.64 -28.91 10.02
CA SER A 33 -15.58 -30.05 10.11
C SER A 33 -16.30 -30.18 11.45
N GLN A 34 -15.75 -29.68 12.56
CA GLN A 34 -16.29 -29.91 13.91
C GLN A 34 -17.27 -28.83 14.41
N GLY A 35 -17.79 -27.97 13.51
CA GLY A 35 -19.00 -27.17 13.78
C GLY A 35 -18.89 -26.09 14.87
N GLY A 36 -17.71 -25.77 15.38
CA GLY A 36 -17.53 -24.77 16.45
C GLY A 36 -17.48 -23.31 15.98
N PHE A 37 -17.78 -23.03 14.70
CA PHE A 37 -17.41 -21.78 14.04
C PHE A 37 -18.57 -21.07 13.33
N GLU A 38 -19.76 -21.02 13.95
CA GLU A 38 -20.91 -20.28 13.42
C GLU A 38 -20.68 -18.76 13.22
N ASN A 39 -19.55 -18.21 13.70
CA ASN A 39 -19.23 -16.77 13.60
C ASN A 39 -17.95 -16.45 12.80
N LEU A 40 -17.34 -17.43 12.11
CA LEU A 40 -16.22 -17.18 11.17
C LEU A 40 -16.74 -17.20 9.74
N GLU A 41 -17.64 -16.27 9.42
CA GLU A 41 -17.98 -15.99 8.03
C GLU A 41 -16.85 -15.17 7.41
N ALA A 42 -15.90 -15.88 6.81
CA ALA A 42 -14.87 -15.30 5.96
C ALA A 42 -15.15 -15.79 4.54
N ARG A 43 -15.97 -15.03 3.80
CA ARG A 43 -16.45 -15.46 2.48
C ARG A 43 -16.21 -14.38 1.44
N LEU A 44 -15.10 -14.50 0.71
CA LEU A 44 -14.85 -13.71 -0.52
C LEU A 44 -15.50 -14.35 -1.75
N LEU A 45 -15.85 -15.65 -1.71
CA LEU A 45 -16.35 -16.41 -2.86
C LEU A 45 -17.76 -17.02 -2.65
N PRO A 46 -18.65 -17.01 -3.67
CA PRO A 46 -19.93 -17.70 -3.63
C PRO A 46 -19.80 -19.21 -3.36
N LYS A 47 -20.80 -19.82 -2.70
CA LYS A 47 -20.81 -21.27 -2.34
C LYS A 47 -20.67 -22.23 -3.52
N SER A 48 -21.08 -21.79 -4.71
CA SER A 48 -20.95 -22.56 -5.94
C SER A 48 -19.50 -22.66 -6.42
N GLN A 49 -18.63 -21.70 -6.09
CA GLN A 49 -17.25 -21.61 -6.60
C GLN A 49 -16.22 -22.17 -5.61
N THR A 50 -16.57 -22.36 -4.33
CA THR A 50 -15.63 -22.78 -3.30
C THR A 50 -14.99 -24.15 -3.54
N HIS A 51 -15.69 -25.09 -4.18
CA HIS A 51 -15.22 -26.46 -4.40
C HIS A 51 -14.24 -26.64 -5.58
N GLN A 52 -13.95 -25.57 -6.35
CA GLN A 52 -13.11 -25.62 -7.55
C GLN A 52 -11.84 -24.75 -7.45
N THR A 53 -11.57 -24.17 -6.28
CA THR A 53 -10.45 -23.22 -6.13
C THR A 53 -9.12 -23.94 -6.02
N GLU A 54 -8.19 -23.60 -6.92
CA GLU A 54 -6.83 -24.13 -6.93
C GLU A 54 -6.02 -23.63 -5.71
N TRP A 55 -5.13 -24.48 -5.22
CA TRP A 55 -4.17 -24.13 -4.17
C TRP A 55 -2.87 -23.63 -4.79
N VAL A 56 -2.37 -22.51 -4.28
CA VAL A 56 -1.09 -21.93 -4.68
C VAL A 56 -0.22 -21.81 -3.44
N THR A 57 1.05 -22.17 -3.55
CA THR A 57 2.02 -22.03 -2.44
C THR A 57 3.12 -21.06 -2.86
N ILE A 58 3.29 -20.01 -2.05
CA ILE A 58 4.38 -19.04 -2.15
C ILE A 58 5.42 -19.42 -1.11
N THR A 59 6.59 -19.83 -1.60
CA THR A 59 7.73 -20.23 -0.78
C THR A 59 8.43 -19.03 -0.16
N ALA A 60 9.19 -19.25 0.93
CA ALA A 60 10.02 -18.21 1.54
C ALA A 60 10.94 -17.51 0.53
N ARG A 61 11.56 -18.26 -0.39
CA ARG A 61 12.41 -17.67 -1.44
C ARG A 61 11.61 -16.73 -2.36
N GLN A 62 10.37 -17.08 -2.69
CA GLN A 62 9.51 -16.24 -3.52
C GLN A 62 9.10 -14.97 -2.79
N VAL A 63 8.84 -15.02 -1.48
CA VAL A 63 8.62 -13.83 -0.65
C VAL A 63 9.87 -12.95 -0.63
N MET A 64 11.06 -13.54 -0.41
CA MET A 64 12.34 -12.80 -0.40
C MET A 64 12.62 -12.12 -1.75
N SER A 65 12.36 -12.80 -2.87
CA SER A 65 12.56 -12.18 -4.17
C SER A 65 11.46 -11.18 -4.53
N GLY A 66 10.25 -11.33 -3.99
CA GLY A 66 9.03 -10.68 -4.44
C GLY A 66 8.20 -11.60 -5.35
N ALA A 67 6.91 -11.74 -5.02
CA ALA A 67 5.94 -12.59 -5.71
C ALA A 67 4.54 -11.95 -5.74
N THR A 68 3.61 -12.54 -6.49
CA THR A 68 2.22 -12.07 -6.57
C THR A 68 1.27 -13.15 -6.08
N ILE A 69 0.39 -12.79 -5.15
CA ILE A 69 -0.72 -13.62 -4.70
C ILE A 69 -1.84 -13.47 -5.73
N PRO A 70 -2.28 -14.55 -6.41
CA PRO A 70 -3.38 -14.49 -7.36
C PRO A 70 -4.74 -14.24 -6.68
N ALA A 71 -5.63 -13.54 -7.38
CA ALA A 71 -7.03 -13.37 -6.99
C ALA A 71 -7.79 -14.71 -6.88
N ASP A 72 -8.77 -14.77 -5.98
CA ASP A 72 -9.78 -15.83 -5.89
C ASP A 72 -9.24 -17.27 -5.76
N ARG A 73 -8.03 -17.42 -5.19
CA ARG A 73 -7.37 -18.71 -4.97
C ARG A 73 -7.00 -18.90 -3.50
N ASN A 74 -6.87 -20.16 -3.10
CA ASN A 74 -6.36 -20.52 -1.78
C ASN A 74 -4.85 -20.43 -1.80
N VAL A 75 -4.28 -19.42 -1.13
CA VAL A 75 -2.83 -19.20 -1.15
C VAL A 75 -2.22 -19.47 0.22
N ILE A 76 -1.16 -20.27 0.24
CA ILE A 76 -0.31 -20.47 1.41
C ILE A 76 0.98 -19.69 1.19
N VAL A 77 1.35 -18.84 2.15
CA VAL A 77 2.55 -18.01 2.13
C VAL A 77 3.44 -18.43 3.29
N HIS A 78 4.66 -18.86 2.99
CA HIS A 78 5.67 -19.13 4.01
C HIS A 78 6.54 -17.89 4.21
N ILE A 79 6.48 -17.31 5.42
CA ILE A 79 7.27 -16.14 5.77
C ILE A 79 8.69 -16.60 6.10
N PRO A 80 9.72 -16.07 5.40
CA PRO A 80 11.12 -16.43 5.63
C PRO A 80 11.53 -16.18 7.08
N GLU A 81 12.35 -17.07 7.65
CA GLU A 81 12.87 -16.92 9.02
C GLU A 81 13.81 -15.72 9.17
N GLU A 82 14.39 -15.27 8.06
CA GLU A 82 15.26 -14.09 7.96
C GLU A 82 14.51 -12.80 8.26
N ILE A 83 13.19 -12.76 8.07
CA ILE A 83 12.35 -11.60 8.39
C ILE A 83 12.08 -11.59 9.89
N THR A 84 12.70 -10.65 10.61
CA THR A 84 12.45 -10.50 12.06
C THR A 84 11.02 -10.02 12.32
N ARG A 85 10.63 -8.91 11.67
CA ARG A 85 9.32 -8.27 11.77
C ARG A 85 9.03 -7.55 10.46
N ILE A 86 7.84 -7.75 9.92
CA ILE A 86 7.34 -6.98 8.77
C ILE A 86 5.88 -6.61 9.00
N SER A 87 5.50 -5.38 8.63
CA SER A 87 4.10 -4.98 8.76
C SER A 87 3.25 -5.62 7.66
N ARG A 88 1.94 -5.80 7.92
CA ARG A 88 0.97 -6.27 6.91
C ARG A 88 1.02 -5.43 5.64
N LYS A 89 1.08 -4.12 5.83
CA LYS A 89 1.05 -3.12 4.76
C LYS A 89 2.26 -3.24 3.84
N VAL A 90 3.45 -3.46 4.41
CA VAL A 90 4.67 -3.65 3.62
C VAL A 90 4.65 -5.04 2.98
N LEU A 91 4.39 -6.10 3.76
CA LEU A 91 4.41 -7.48 3.29
C LEU A 91 3.49 -7.72 2.09
N PHE A 92 2.25 -7.20 2.13
CA PHE A 92 1.25 -7.38 1.06
C PHE A 92 1.15 -6.19 0.10
N GLY A 93 2.07 -5.23 0.21
CA GLY A 93 2.01 -3.94 -0.47
C GLY A 93 0.89 -3.05 0.05
N ARG A 94 1.12 -1.74 0.16
CA ARG A 94 0.06 -0.83 0.56
C ARG A 94 -0.94 -0.68 -0.57
N ARG A 95 -2.14 -1.23 -0.36
CA ARG A 95 -3.41 -0.65 -0.81
C ARG A 95 -4.54 -1.22 0.02
N GLY A 96 -4.78 -0.54 1.14
CA GLY A 96 -5.82 -0.83 2.11
C GLY A 96 -6.28 0.45 2.83
N ASP A 97 -5.36 1.38 3.04
CA ASP A 97 -5.69 2.77 3.35
C ASP A 97 -5.40 3.63 2.12
N ASP A 98 -6.17 4.72 2.01
CA ASP A 98 -5.91 5.89 1.18
C ASP A 98 -6.48 5.82 -0.24
N GLY A 99 -7.74 6.28 -0.35
CA GLY A 99 -8.28 6.77 -1.61
C GLY A 99 -7.55 8.03 -2.07
N LEU A 100 -6.30 7.90 -2.51
CA LEU A 100 -5.83 8.76 -3.60
C LEU A 100 -6.63 8.32 -4.84
N ASN A 101 -7.39 9.25 -5.42
CA ASN A 101 -8.21 9.05 -6.63
C ASN A 101 -9.41 8.10 -6.50
N GLY A 102 -10.00 7.96 -5.31
CA GLY A 102 -11.29 7.27 -5.14
C GLY A 102 -11.28 5.76 -5.44
N MET A 103 -10.10 5.14 -5.57
CA MET A 103 -9.99 3.69 -5.75
C MET A 103 -10.28 2.95 -4.45
N LYS A 104 -11.27 2.05 -4.49
CA LYS A 104 -11.64 1.18 -3.37
C LYS A 104 -10.48 0.23 -3.06
N GLY A 105 -10.02 0.22 -1.81
CA GLY A 105 -8.96 -0.69 -1.32
C GLY A 105 -9.27 -2.17 -1.59
N ILE A 106 -8.24 -3.00 -1.64
CA ILE A 106 -8.39 -4.43 -1.98
C ILE A 106 -8.80 -5.22 -0.74
N ARG A 107 -9.88 -6.01 -0.86
CA ARG A 107 -10.30 -6.93 0.19
C ARG A 107 -9.45 -8.18 0.16
N TYR A 108 -8.77 -8.44 1.27
CA TYR A 108 -8.09 -9.71 1.51
C TYR A 108 -8.14 -10.03 3.00
N TRP A 109 -8.02 -11.31 3.32
CA TRP A 109 -7.94 -11.80 4.68
C TRP A 109 -7.13 -13.08 4.75
N GLY A 110 -6.70 -13.43 5.95
CA GLY A 110 -5.96 -14.65 6.16
C GLY A 110 -5.78 -15.03 7.62
N TYR A 111 -5.16 -16.18 7.82
CA TYR A 111 -4.76 -16.68 9.14
C TYR A 111 -3.29 -17.02 9.11
N CYS A 112 -2.57 -16.65 10.16
CA CYS A 112 -1.17 -17.03 10.33
C CYS A 112 -0.99 -18.02 11.46
N PHE A 113 -0.12 -18.98 11.20
CA PHE A 113 0.23 -20.06 12.08
C PHE A 113 1.70 -19.92 12.46
N PRO A 114 2.04 -19.88 13.75
CA PRO A 114 3.44 -19.89 14.17
C PRO A 114 4.09 -21.23 13.84
N GLN A 115 5.40 -21.22 13.59
CA GLN A 115 6.18 -22.42 13.25
C GLN A 115 6.06 -23.53 14.33
N ASN A 116 5.96 -23.13 15.60
CA ASN A 116 5.94 -24.03 16.76
C ASN A 116 4.52 -24.25 17.30
N ILE A 117 3.57 -24.65 16.45
CA ILE A 117 2.21 -25.02 16.88
C ILE A 117 2.22 -26.05 18.04
N HIS A 118 3.21 -26.96 18.07
CA HIS A 118 3.28 -28.02 19.07
C HIS A 118 3.69 -27.55 20.49
N ASP A 119 4.50 -26.49 20.63
CA ASP A 119 4.90 -25.95 21.95
C ASP A 119 3.83 -25.05 22.58
N SER A 120 2.91 -24.54 21.77
CA SER A 120 1.79 -23.70 22.24
C SER A 120 0.67 -24.50 22.96
N SER A 121 0.80 -25.83 23.04
CA SER A 121 -0.14 -26.74 23.70
C SER A 121 -0.33 -26.48 25.21
N ASN A 122 0.55 -25.69 25.83
CA ASN A 122 0.41 -25.30 27.24
C ASN A 122 -0.51 -24.09 27.50
N ASN A 123 -1.01 -23.41 26.47
CA ASN A 123 -2.03 -22.37 26.62
C ASN A 123 -3.14 -22.59 25.59
N VAL A 124 -4.01 -23.58 25.86
CA VAL A 124 -5.22 -23.81 25.09
C VAL A 124 -6.15 -22.61 25.24
N ARG A 125 -5.92 -21.54 24.47
CA ARG A 125 -6.95 -20.57 24.17
C ARG A 125 -8.05 -21.35 23.46
N ARG A 126 -9.26 -21.40 24.04
CA ARG A 126 -10.45 -21.92 23.35
C ARG A 126 -10.68 -21.07 22.09
N GLY A 127 -10.20 -21.52 20.94
CA GLY A 127 -10.24 -20.78 19.67
C GLY A 127 -9.42 -21.46 18.57
N PHE A 128 -9.62 -21.03 17.32
CA PHE A 128 -8.85 -21.51 16.16
C PHE A 128 -7.34 -21.26 16.39
N PRO A 129 -6.46 -22.26 16.16
CA PRO A 129 -5.02 -22.12 16.40
C PRO A 129 -4.41 -21.26 15.28
N GLY A 130 -4.50 -19.95 15.38
CA GLY A 130 -3.94 -19.03 14.40
C GLY A 130 -4.47 -17.62 14.60
N ASP A 131 -3.67 -16.63 14.24
CA ASP A 131 -4.05 -15.24 14.39
C ASP A 131 -4.63 -14.71 13.06
N LEU A 132 -5.80 -14.09 13.13
CA LEU A 132 -6.51 -13.53 11.99
C LEU A 132 -5.85 -12.21 11.55
N PHE A 133 -5.79 -11.95 10.25
CA PHE A 133 -5.53 -10.61 9.74
C PHE A 133 -6.52 -10.28 8.62
N LEU A 134 -6.90 -9.00 8.55
CA LEU A 134 -7.85 -8.48 7.57
C LEU A 134 -7.24 -7.24 6.93
N SER A 135 -7.47 -7.03 5.64
CA SER A 135 -7.23 -5.74 5.01
C SER A 135 -8.20 -4.69 5.53
N GLU A 136 -7.87 -3.41 5.38
CA GLU A 136 -8.71 -2.32 5.85
C GLU A 136 -10.01 -2.22 5.05
N ALA A 137 -9.97 -2.52 3.75
CA ALA A 137 -11.17 -2.66 2.92
C ALA A 137 -12.11 -3.77 3.41
N GLU A 138 -11.57 -4.89 3.88
CA GLU A 138 -12.36 -5.99 4.45
C GLU A 138 -12.94 -5.62 5.81
N ARG A 139 -12.19 -4.88 6.65
CA ARG A 139 -12.69 -4.36 7.93
C ARG A 139 -13.85 -3.39 7.71
N GLU A 140 -13.70 -2.46 6.77
CA GLU A 140 -14.74 -1.48 6.47
C GLU A 140 -15.98 -2.16 5.88
N PHE A 141 -15.80 -3.16 5.00
CA PHE A 141 -16.91 -3.95 4.48
C PHE A 141 -17.73 -4.62 5.61
N ARG A 142 -17.06 -5.30 6.55
CA ARG A 142 -17.72 -5.93 7.70
C ARG A 142 -18.40 -4.91 8.61
N ARG A 143 -17.76 -3.75 8.81
CA ARG A 143 -18.33 -2.64 9.58
C ARG A 143 -19.64 -2.17 8.95
N GLN A 144 -19.67 -2.00 7.63
CA GLN A 144 -20.86 -1.57 6.89
C GLN A 144 -21.98 -2.61 6.95
N GLU A 145 -21.69 -3.91 6.84
CA GLU A 145 -22.70 -4.97 6.99
C GLU A 145 -23.33 -4.97 8.39
N LEU A 146 -22.52 -4.83 9.44
CA LEU A 146 -23.01 -4.73 10.83
C LEU A 146 -23.95 -3.51 11.01
N ILE A 147 -23.60 -2.36 10.42
CA ILE A 147 -24.45 -1.17 10.43
C ILE A 147 -25.77 -1.43 9.68
N ALA A 148 -25.71 -2.09 8.52
CA ALA A 148 -26.88 -2.38 7.69
C ALA A 148 -27.86 -3.36 8.35
N GLN A 149 -27.37 -4.40 9.03
CA GLN A 149 -28.21 -5.34 9.78
C GLN A 149 -29.01 -4.64 10.89
N ARG A 150 -28.40 -3.69 11.61
CA ARG A 150 -29.09 -2.89 12.64
C ARG A 150 -30.14 -1.93 12.07
N ARG A 151 -29.94 -1.38 10.87
CA ARG A 151 -30.98 -0.55 10.22
C ARG A 151 -32.24 -1.36 9.87
N ARG A 152 -32.11 -2.67 9.64
CA ARG A 152 -33.26 -3.56 9.38
C ARG A 152 -34.09 -3.89 10.62
N THR A 153 -33.58 -3.64 11.83
CA THR A 153 -34.36 -3.80 13.08
C THR A 153 -35.24 -2.58 13.41
N PHE A 154 -35.33 -1.57 12.53
CA PHE A 154 -36.29 -0.48 12.69
C PHE A 154 -37.69 -0.96 12.24
N SER A 155 -38.58 -1.14 13.21
CA SER A 155 -39.99 -1.46 12.98
C SER A 155 -40.77 -0.16 12.79
N ILE A 156 -41.49 -0.04 11.67
CA ILE A 156 -42.46 1.05 11.42
C ILE A 156 -43.75 0.89 12.23
N PHE A 157 -43.92 -0.25 12.91
CA PHE A 157 -45.12 -0.56 13.70
C PHE A 157 -44.91 -0.41 15.21
N ASP A 158 -43.67 -0.21 15.66
CA ASP A 158 -43.34 0.04 17.05
C ASP A 158 -43.00 1.52 17.26
N ASN A 159 -43.62 2.14 18.26
CA ASN A 159 -43.33 3.53 18.59
C ASN A 159 -41.90 3.66 19.12
N LEU A 160 -41.14 4.58 18.53
CA LEU A 160 -39.79 4.90 18.98
C LEU A 160 -39.81 5.35 20.44
N THR A 161 -39.03 4.69 21.28
CA THR A 161 -38.87 5.08 22.67
C THR A 161 -37.82 6.18 22.80
N THR A 162 -37.87 6.95 23.90
CA THR A 162 -36.83 7.95 24.21
C THR A 162 -35.44 7.33 24.36
N LYS A 163 -35.36 6.02 24.61
CA LYS A 163 -34.11 5.25 24.64
C LYS A 163 -33.55 5.01 23.23
N ASP A 164 -34.39 4.77 22.23
CA ASP A 164 -33.98 4.59 20.83
C ASP A 164 -33.51 5.92 20.22
N LEU A 165 -34.12 7.03 20.64
CA LEU A 165 -33.78 8.39 20.21
C LEU A 165 -32.50 8.92 20.90
N ASN A 166 -32.24 8.52 22.14
CA ASN A 166 -31.06 8.94 22.92
C ASN A 166 -29.95 7.89 22.95
N GLU A 167 -30.02 6.83 22.13
CA GLU A 167 -28.92 5.90 22.00
C GLU A 167 -27.78 6.60 21.24
N THR A 168 -27.00 7.41 21.95
CA THR A 168 -25.67 7.85 21.50
C THR A 168 -24.95 6.58 21.10
N GLN A 169 -24.77 6.37 19.79
CA GLN A 169 -24.19 5.16 19.24
C GLN A 169 -22.92 4.87 20.01
N ASN A 170 -22.98 3.93 20.96
CA ASN A 170 -21.79 3.46 21.64
C ASN A 170 -20.86 3.07 20.50
N ARG A 171 -19.71 3.76 20.39
CA ARG A 171 -18.68 3.49 19.38
C ARG A 171 -18.56 1.98 19.31
N LEU A 172 -19.10 1.37 18.24
CA LEU A 172 -19.00 -0.05 18.03
C LEU A 172 -17.53 -0.28 17.74
N GLN A 173 -16.75 -0.49 18.80
CA GLN A 173 -15.43 -1.07 18.67
C GLN A 173 -15.66 -2.39 17.96
N SER A 174 -15.07 -2.53 16.78
CA SER A 174 -15.07 -3.80 16.06
C SER A 174 -14.68 -4.88 17.07
N ARG A 175 -15.43 -5.98 17.11
CA ARG A 175 -15.19 -7.08 18.06
C ARG A 175 -13.91 -7.87 17.73
N ILE A 176 -13.01 -7.31 16.92
CA ILE A 176 -11.80 -7.92 16.42
C ILE A 176 -10.70 -7.63 17.44
N ARG A 177 -10.68 -8.43 18.51
CA ARG A 177 -9.71 -8.25 19.61
C ARG A 177 -8.33 -8.86 19.33
N HIS A 178 -8.17 -9.57 18.21
CA HIS A 178 -6.97 -10.34 17.89
C HIS A 178 -6.70 -10.25 16.38
N GLN A 179 -6.13 -9.14 15.93
CA GLN A 179 -5.66 -8.98 14.55
C GLN A 179 -4.12 -8.93 14.52
N VAL A 180 -3.52 -9.60 13.54
CA VAL A 180 -2.08 -9.46 13.26
C VAL A 180 -1.88 -8.29 12.32
N GLU A 181 -1.04 -7.36 12.74
CA GLU A 181 -0.50 -6.31 11.87
C GLU A 181 0.99 -6.48 11.60
N ILE A 182 1.66 -7.32 12.40
CA ILE A 182 3.10 -7.52 12.33
C ILE A 182 3.36 -9.02 12.27
N PHE A 183 4.03 -9.42 11.19
CA PHE A 183 4.35 -10.80 10.89
C PHE A 183 5.80 -11.06 11.27
N THR A 184 6.05 -12.23 11.86
CA THR A 184 7.40 -12.70 12.19
C THR A 184 7.79 -13.84 11.27
N GLY A 185 9.10 -14.00 11.08
CA GLY A 185 9.67 -15.09 10.29
C GLY A 185 9.31 -16.46 10.84
N GLY A 186 9.28 -17.44 9.94
CA GLY A 186 8.88 -18.83 10.23
C GLY A 186 7.36 -19.06 10.26
N ASN A 187 6.55 -18.00 10.28
CA ASN A 187 5.10 -18.13 10.23
C ASN A 187 4.64 -18.62 8.84
N THR A 188 3.62 -19.46 8.84
CA THR A 188 2.92 -19.84 7.61
C THR A 188 1.54 -19.21 7.62
N CYS A 189 1.19 -18.49 6.56
CA CYS A 189 -0.06 -17.75 6.47
C CYS A 189 -0.92 -18.28 5.32
N PHE A 190 -2.19 -18.56 5.60
CA PHE A 190 -3.21 -18.74 4.60
C PHE A 190 -3.77 -17.36 4.19
N VAL A 191 -3.93 -17.10 2.90
CA VAL A 191 -4.39 -15.82 2.36
C VAL A 191 -5.41 -16.05 1.26
N MET A 192 -6.48 -15.26 1.26
CA MET A 192 -7.39 -15.09 0.13
C MET A 192 -7.61 -13.61 -0.16
N THR A 193 -7.71 -13.27 -1.43
CA THR A 193 -7.82 -11.89 -1.92
C THR A 193 -8.76 -11.82 -3.12
N GLU A 194 -9.52 -10.72 -3.20
CA GLU A 194 -10.43 -10.43 -4.33
C GLU A 194 -9.66 -10.06 -5.60
N LYS A 195 -8.47 -9.46 -5.47
CA LYS A 195 -7.61 -9.07 -6.59
C LYS A 195 -6.19 -9.55 -6.34
N SER A 196 -5.40 -9.69 -7.40
CA SER A 196 -4.00 -10.05 -7.24
C SER A 196 -3.27 -8.96 -6.45
N ILE A 197 -2.51 -9.36 -5.43
CA ILE A 197 -1.74 -8.46 -4.57
C ILE A 197 -0.27 -8.86 -4.57
N PRO A 198 0.66 -7.90 -4.47
CA PRO A 198 2.07 -8.22 -4.29
C PRO A 198 2.30 -8.86 -2.92
N VAL A 199 3.33 -9.67 -2.81
CA VAL A 199 3.87 -10.12 -1.53
C VAL A 199 5.38 -10.15 -1.59
N GLY A 200 6.04 -9.51 -0.63
CA GLY A 200 7.50 -9.34 -0.66
C GLY A 200 8.11 -9.07 0.70
N ALA A 201 9.41 -9.36 0.82
CA ALA A 201 10.26 -8.74 1.82
C ALA A 201 10.52 -7.27 1.45
N ASP A 202 11.12 -6.53 2.36
CA ASP A 202 11.54 -5.12 2.24
C ASP A 202 12.98 -5.11 2.78
N PHE A 203 13.94 -4.87 1.88
CA PHE A 203 15.36 -5.18 2.11
C PHE A 203 16.16 -3.97 2.61
N ASP A 204 15.85 -2.78 2.12
CA ASP A 204 16.41 -1.50 2.58
C ASP A 204 15.55 -0.83 3.65
N GLY A 205 14.32 -1.29 3.87
CA GLY A 205 13.48 -0.88 4.99
C GLY A 205 12.74 0.44 4.76
N ASP A 206 12.54 0.82 3.51
CA ASP A 206 11.91 2.08 3.11
C ASP A 206 10.36 2.00 3.09
N GLY A 207 9.82 0.78 3.19
CA GLY A 207 8.40 0.47 3.22
C GLY A 207 7.77 0.13 1.87
N LEU A 208 8.53 0.15 0.78
CA LEU A 208 8.23 -0.55 -0.46
C LEU A 208 8.72 -2.00 -0.33
N ASN A 209 8.07 -2.95 -1.02
CA ASN A 209 8.51 -4.34 -0.94
C ASN A 209 9.17 -4.76 -2.24
N ASN A 210 10.03 -5.77 -2.19
CA ASN A 210 10.79 -6.32 -3.31
C ASN A 210 9.91 -6.73 -4.50
N SER A 211 8.62 -7.04 -4.28
CA SER A 211 7.71 -7.31 -5.39
C SER A 211 7.25 -6.04 -6.11
N LEU A 212 7.07 -4.94 -5.38
CA LEU A 212 6.68 -3.64 -5.91
C LEU A 212 7.88 -2.87 -6.47
N GLU A 213 9.02 -2.87 -5.80
CA GLU A 213 10.27 -2.28 -6.31
C GLU A 213 10.61 -2.82 -7.70
N ARG A 214 10.53 -4.15 -7.87
CA ARG A 214 10.68 -4.79 -9.20
C ARG A 214 9.65 -4.30 -10.22
N GLY A 215 8.43 -3.98 -9.76
CA GLY A 215 7.36 -3.45 -10.61
C GLY A 215 7.63 -2.01 -11.07
N TYR A 216 8.20 -1.18 -10.20
CA TYR A 216 8.60 0.20 -10.50
C TYR A 216 9.98 0.31 -11.15
N GLY A 217 10.81 -0.73 -11.05
CA GLY A 217 12.19 -0.73 -11.53
C GLY A 217 13.20 -0.14 -10.54
N SER A 218 12.80 0.08 -9.29
CA SER A 218 13.65 0.63 -8.24
C SER A 218 14.57 -0.45 -7.61
N ASP A 219 15.65 -0.03 -6.96
CA ASP A 219 16.67 -0.92 -6.40
C ASP A 219 16.35 -1.30 -4.96
N ASN A 220 16.02 -2.57 -4.74
CA ASN A 220 15.64 -3.13 -3.43
C ASN A 220 16.76 -3.23 -2.38
N LYS A 221 17.80 -2.44 -2.52
CA LYS A 221 18.90 -2.30 -1.56
C LYS A 221 19.26 -0.84 -1.35
N ASN A 222 18.52 0.06 -1.98
CA ASN A 222 18.73 1.48 -1.94
C ASN A 222 17.38 2.14 -1.66
N PRO A 223 17.17 2.66 -0.44
CA PRO A 223 15.88 3.19 -0.03
C PRO A 223 15.44 4.45 -0.80
N ASP A 224 16.31 5.04 -1.61
CA ASP A 224 16.09 6.22 -2.47
C ASP A 224 16.82 5.97 -3.79
N SER A 225 16.11 5.34 -4.72
CA SER A 225 16.68 4.70 -5.91
C SER A 225 17.21 5.66 -6.96
N ASP A 226 16.63 6.86 -7.06
CA ASP A 226 17.09 7.90 -7.99
C ASP A 226 17.89 9.02 -7.32
N GLY A 227 17.87 9.12 -5.99
CA GLY A 227 18.71 10.02 -5.23
C GLY A 227 18.21 11.46 -5.23
N ASP A 228 16.90 11.70 -5.27
CA ASP A 228 16.31 13.03 -5.07
C ASP A 228 16.14 13.41 -3.58
N GLY A 229 16.22 12.42 -2.68
CA GLY A 229 16.10 12.58 -1.23
C GLY A 229 14.77 12.11 -0.64
N ILE A 230 13.84 11.60 -1.46
CA ILE A 230 12.59 10.94 -1.03
C ILE A 230 12.79 9.42 -1.15
N THR A 231 12.25 8.66 -0.21
CA THR A 231 12.38 7.19 -0.27
C THR A 231 11.37 6.56 -1.22
N ASP A 232 11.70 5.48 -1.93
CA ASP A 232 10.82 4.85 -2.94
C ASP A 232 9.43 4.53 -2.39
N GLY A 233 9.36 4.04 -1.15
CA GLY A 233 8.13 3.72 -0.45
C GLY A 233 7.26 4.94 -0.12
N LEU A 234 7.84 6.12 0.07
CA LEU A 234 7.08 7.37 0.24
C LEU A 234 6.56 7.88 -1.09
N GLU A 235 7.41 7.88 -2.12
CA GLU A 235 7.05 8.27 -3.48
C GLU A 235 5.84 7.48 -3.98
N VAL A 236 5.93 6.15 -3.96
CA VAL A 236 4.88 5.27 -4.50
C VAL A 236 3.57 5.34 -3.73
N PHE A 237 3.62 5.44 -2.40
CA PHE A 237 2.43 5.28 -1.56
C PHE A 237 1.82 6.57 -1.06
N ARG A 238 2.51 7.70 -1.14
CA ARG A 238 2.01 8.97 -0.61
C ARG A 238 2.08 10.10 -1.61
N LEU A 239 3.24 10.33 -2.20
CA LEU A 239 3.46 11.46 -3.09
C LEU A 239 2.84 11.21 -4.48
N GLY A 240 2.95 9.98 -4.98
CA GLY A 240 2.54 9.60 -6.32
C GLY A 240 3.62 9.82 -7.38
N SER A 241 4.81 10.29 -6.97
CA SER A 241 6.01 10.40 -7.80
C SER A 241 6.59 9.02 -8.14
N HIS A 242 7.65 9.00 -8.93
CA HIS A 242 8.20 7.79 -9.52
C HIS A 242 9.62 7.51 -9.00
N PRO A 243 9.86 6.35 -8.34
CA PRO A 243 11.08 6.06 -7.58
C PRO A 243 12.33 5.74 -8.42
N THR A 244 12.32 6.13 -9.68
CA THR A 244 13.47 5.94 -10.59
C THR A 244 13.70 7.19 -11.43
N LYS A 245 13.07 8.30 -11.05
CA LYS A 245 13.07 9.57 -11.73
C LYS A 245 13.20 10.66 -10.68
N ARG A 246 14.38 11.26 -10.62
CA ARG A 246 14.65 12.42 -9.75
C ARG A 246 13.73 13.63 -9.99
N ASP A 247 12.99 13.62 -11.09
CA ASP A 247 12.12 14.68 -11.60
C ASP A 247 10.99 13.95 -12.34
N SER A 248 9.87 13.79 -11.64
CA SER A 248 8.81 12.85 -11.99
C SER A 248 7.88 13.37 -13.09
N ASP A 249 7.57 14.66 -13.09
CA ASP A 249 6.78 15.33 -14.12
C ASP A 249 7.64 15.92 -15.26
N GLY A 250 8.94 16.06 -15.04
CA GLY A 250 9.91 16.43 -16.06
C GLY A 250 9.95 17.92 -16.33
N ASP A 251 9.63 18.76 -15.35
CA ASP A 251 9.77 20.21 -15.41
C ASP A 251 11.17 20.70 -15.00
N GLY A 252 12.03 19.82 -14.47
CA GLY A 252 13.42 20.15 -14.15
C GLY A 252 13.67 20.64 -12.72
N ILE A 253 12.63 20.88 -11.92
CA ILE A 253 12.75 20.87 -10.46
C ILE A 253 12.75 19.40 -10.03
N ILE A 254 13.56 19.04 -9.03
CA ILE A 254 13.65 17.65 -8.57
C ILE A 254 12.61 17.38 -7.48
N ASP A 255 12.00 16.20 -7.44
CA ASP A 255 10.88 15.91 -6.53
C ASP A 255 11.23 16.22 -5.06
N GLY A 256 12.46 15.90 -4.63
CA GLY A 256 12.95 16.16 -3.28
C GLY A 256 13.34 17.62 -2.96
N VAL A 257 13.27 18.52 -3.94
CA VAL A 257 13.32 19.99 -3.78
C VAL A 257 11.90 20.52 -3.64
N GLU A 258 10.98 20.03 -4.46
CA GLU A 258 9.57 20.39 -4.43
C GLU A 258 8.89 19.96 -3.12
N ASP A 259 9.12 18.71 -2.67
CA ASP A 259 8.83 18.28 -1.29
C ASP A 259 9.94 18.75 -0.35
N ALA A 260 9.97 20.06 -0.08
CA ALA A 260 11.02 20.73 0.67
C ALA A 260 11.32 20.09 2.04
N ASN A 261 10.32 19.44 2.64
CA ASN A 261 10.44 18.78 3.94
C ASN A 261 10.58 17.23 3.86
N ARG A 262 10.48 16.67 2.65
CA ARG A 262 10.71 15.27 2.28
C ARG A 262 9.84 14.28 3.06
N ASN A 263 8.59 14.66 3.33
CA ASN A 263 7.66 13.82 4.08
C ASN A 263 6.75 12.96 3.18
N GLY A 264 6.88 13.11 1.86
CA GLY A 264 6.11 12.45 0.82
C GLY A 264 4.68 12.98 0.74
N ARG A 265 4.43 14.25 1.03
CA ARG A 265 3.10 14.87 0.92
C ARG A 265 3.24 16.27 0.36
N PHE A 266 2.40 16.57 -0.62
CA PHE A 266 2.22 17.93 -1.10
C PHE A 266 1.52 18.80 -0.03
N GLU A 267 2.20 19.83 0.45
CA GLU A 267 1.70 20.78 1.45
C GLU A 267 1.63 22.23 0.91
N PRO A 268 0.79 23.10 1.49
CA PRO A 268 0.76 24.50 1.09
C PRO A 268 2.14 25.16 1.29
N GLY A 269 2.70 25.70 0.22
CA GLY A 269 4.05 26.28 0.21
C GLY A 269 5.07 25.46 -0.59
N GLU A 270 4.71 24.26 -1.03
CA GLU A 270 5.50 23.41 -1.93
C GLU A 270 4.91 23.46 -3.34
N THR A 271 5.72 23.08 -4.34
CA THR A 271 5.28 22.75 -5.70
C THR A 271 4.98 21.25 -5.79
N SER A 272 4.30 20.82 -6.84
CA SER A 272 3.77 19.47 -7.00
C SER A 272 4.72 18.58 -7.81
N PRO A 273 5.35 17.55 -7.22
CA PRO A 273 6.32 16.67 -7.92
C PRO A 273 5.77 15.79 -9.06
N ILE A 274 4.48 15.93 -9.37
CA ILE A 274 3.78 15.12 -10.35
C ILE A 274 2.96 15.97 -11.32
N GLU A 275 3.00 17.29 -11.17
CA GLU A 275 2.30 18.25 -12.01
C GLU A 275 3.28 19.36 -12.35
N TRP A 276 3.73 19.40 -13.61
CA TRP A 276 4.66 20.40 -14.15
C TRP A 276 4.20 21.88 -14.05
N ASP A 277 3.00 22.11 -13.55
CA ASP A 277 2.27 23.38 -13.45
C ASP A 277 1.31 23.23 -12.26
N THR A 278 1.79 23.65 -11.09
CA THR A 278 1.18 23.41 -9.78
C THR A 278 -0.11 24.20 -9.61
N ASP A 279 -0.15 25.44 -10.07
CA ASP A 279 -1.29 26.33 -9.90
C ASP A 279 -2.27 26.32 -11.10
N ARG A 280 -1.82 25.75 -12.22
CA ARG A 280 -2.59 25.49 -13.44
C ARG A 280 -3.01 26.76 -14.17
N ASP A 281 -2.17 27.80 -14.12
CA ASP A 281 -2.33 29.00 -14.93
C ASP A 281 -1.85 28.78 -16.39
N GLY A 282 -0.93 27.84 -16.61
CA GLY A 282 -0.40 27.46 -17.91
C GLY A 282 1.05 27.87 -18.16
N LEU A 283 1.68 28.54 -17.19
CA LEU A 283 3.12 28.59 -17.01
C LEU A 283 3.57 27.35 -16.21
N CYS A 284 4.82 26.93 -16.36
CA CYS A 284 5.32 25.73 -15.68
C CYS A 284 6.08 26.16 -14.44
N ASP A 285 6.10 25.32 -13.40
CA ASP A 285 6.88 25.65 -12.21
C ASP A 285 8.35 25.79 -12.57
N GLY A 286 8.94 24.80 -13.25
CA GLY A 286 10.30 24.85 -13.78
C GLY A 286 10.39 25.15 -15.28
N LEU A 287 10.65 24.13 -16.09
CA LEU A 287 11.00 24.21 -17.51
C LEU A 287 9.81 23.83 -18.38
N CYS A 288 9.35 24.80 -19.16
CA CYS A 288 8.34 24.55 -20.17
C CYS A 288 8.91 23.88 -21.42
N LYS A 289 8.35 22.71 -21.78
CA LYS A 289 8.60 22.06 -23.07
C LYS A 289 7.85 22.79 -24.20
N VAL A 290 8.32 23.97 -24.56
CA VAL A 290 7.82 24.65 -25.76
C VAL A 290 8.43 24.02 -27.02
N ASN A 291 7.56 23.58 -27.93
CA ASN A 291 7.94 23.18 -29.28
C ASN A 291 8.51 24.38 -30.04
N LYS A 292 9.82 24.65 -29.92
CA LYS A 292 10.69 25.34 -30.91
C LYS A 292 12.05 25.84 -30.39
N GLY A 293 12.62 25.28 -29.32
CA GLY A 293 13.97 25.71 -28.87
C GLY A 293 14.04 27.20 -28.55
N GLN A 294 12.91 27.80 -28.18
CA GLN A 294 12.86 29.05 -27.47
C GLN A 294 12.82 28.65 -26.01
N ASP A 295 13.86 29.05 -25.26
CA ASP A 295 14.00 28.83 -23.83
C ASP A 295 12.92 29.65 -23.13
N LEU A 296 11.69 29.14 -23.02
CA LEU A 296 10.77 29.64 -22.00
C LEU A 296 11.12 28.90 -20.72
N ARG A 297 11.83 29.62 -19.84
CA ARG A 297 11.95 29.26 -18.43
C ARG A 297 10.61 29.61 -17.79
N GLY A 298 10.09 28.69 -16.99
CA GLY A 298 8.87 28.89 -16.23
C GLY A 298 9.11 29.78 -15.02
N GLU A 299 8.33 29.56 -13.99
CA GLU A 299 8.18 30.46 -12.85
C GLU A 299 9.42 30.50 -11.96
N ASP A 300 9.96 29.31 -11.63
CA ASP A 300 11.26 29.12 -11.00
C ASP A 300 12.35 29.06 -12.06
N LYS A 301 12.94 30.22 -12.35
CA LYS A 301 13.98 30.39 -13.35
C LYS A 301 15.28 29.66 -13.01
N ASN A 302 15.51 29.38 -11.73
CA ASN A 302 16.78 28.89 -11.24
C ASN A 302 16.72 27.42 -10.75
N LEU A 303 15.51 26.86 -10.71
CA LEU A 303 15.17 25.46 -10.41
C LEU A 303 15.60 25.05 -8.99
N ASN A 304 15.50 25.96 -8.03
CA ASN A 304 15.81 25.71 -6.63
C ASN A 304 14.59 25.43 -5.74
N GLY A 305 13.37 25.52 -6.29
CA GLY A 305 12.09 25.35 -5.60
C GLY A 305 11.75 26.47 -4.61
N ILE A 306 12.45 27.61 -4.69
CA ILE A 306 12.29 28.75 -3.79
C ILE A 306 11.87 29.96 -4.61
N TYR A 307 10.65 30.45 -4.37
CA TYR A 307 10.18 31.69 -4.97
C TYR A 307 11.00 32.91 -4.49
N GLU A 308 11.70 33.57 -5.42
CA GLU A 308 12.49 34.78 -5.19
C GLU A 308 11.99 35.97 -6.05
N PRO A 309 11.03 36.80 -5.57
CA PRO A 309 10.48 37.90 -6.37
C PRO A 309 11.52 38.94 -6.79
N ASP A 310 12.53 39.18 -5.94
CA ASP A 310 13.62 40.11 -6.25
C ASP A 310 14.55 39.60 -7.37
N ALA A 311 14.47 38.31 -7.71
CA ALA A 311 15.20 37.68 -8.81
C ALA A 311 14.39 37.65 -10.12
N GLY A 312 13.16 38.20 -10.13
CA GLY A 312 12.28 38.22 -11.29
C GLY A 312 11.64 36.87 -11.56
N GLU A 313 11.39 36.09 -10.51
CA GLU A 313 10.62 34.84 -10.55
C GLU A 313 9.14 35.09 -10.30
N TYR A 314 8.33 34.16 -10.77
CA TYR A 314 6.91 34.03 -10.47
C TYR A 314 6.73 32.95 -9.39
N ASP A 315 5.67 33.04 -8.59
CA ASP A 315 5.36 32.08 -7.53
C ASP A 315 4.55 30.92 -8.11
N PRO A 316 5.13 29.72 -8.28
CA PRO A 316 4.46 28.59 -8.95
C PRO A 316 3.23 28.03 -8.24
N ARG A 317 2.89 28.62 -7.09
CA ARG A 317 1.80 28.18 -6.23
C ARG A 317 0.60 29.13 -6.37
N THR A 318 0.71 30.20 -7.15
CA THR A 318 -0.30 31.24 -7.26
C THR A 318 -0.38 31.82 -8.66
N THR A 319 -1.57 31.78 -9.26
CA THR A 319 -1.79 32.18 -10.67
C THR A 319 -1.60 33.67 -10.98
N ASP A 320 -1.17 34.47 -10.01
CA ASP A 320 -1.05 35.94 -10.07
C ASP A 320 -0.12 36.35 -8.92
N SER A 321 1.18 36.29 -9.20
CA SER A 321 2.26 36.45 -8.23
C SER A 321 2.29 37.83 -7.57
N ASP A 322 1.98 38.89 -8.33
CA ASP A 322 2.03 40.27 -7.86
C ASP A 322 0.66 40.82 -7.42
N GLY A 323 -0.42 40.09 -7.74
CA GLY A 323 -1.79 40.37 -7.32
C GLY A 323 -2.43 41.53 -8.07
N ASP A 324 -1.95 41.86 -9.27
CA ASP A 324 -2.46 42.97 -10.07
C ASP A 324 -3.72 42.62 -10.90
N GLY A 325 -4.06 41.32 -10.95
CA GLY A 325 -5.22 40.77 -11.67
C GLY A 325 -4.91 40.28 -13.09
N VAL A 326 -3.65 40.26 -13.50
CA VAL A 326 -3.14 39.57 -14.69
C VAL A 326 -2.46 38.28 -14.25
N PHE A 327 -2.74 37.17 -14.94
CA PHE A 327 -2.05 35.92 -14.60
C PHE A 327 -0.61 35.93 -15.09
N ASP A 328 0.25 35.19 -14.39
CA ASP A 328 1.68 35.15 -14.68
C ASP A 328 1.93 34.63 -16.11
N GLU A 329 1.15 33.64 -16.56
CA GLU A 329 1.18 33.17 -17.96
C GLU A 329 0.91 34.30 -18.98
N HIS A 330 -0.02 35.20 -18.67
CA HIS A 330 -0.38 36.32 -19.53
C HIS A 330 0.68 37.41 -19.53
N GLU A 331 1.34 37.66 -18.40
CA GLU A 331 2.45 38.60 -18.31
C GLU A 331 3.63 38.16 -19.17
N VAL A 332 4.04 36.90 -19.02
CA VAL A 332 5.11 36.29 -19.82
C VAL A 332 4.73 36.33 -21.30
N PHE A 333 3.50 35.97 -21.65
CA PHE A 333 3.03 36.03 -23.04
C PHE A 333 3.08 37.45 -23.64
N LEU A 334 2.67 38.46 -22.89
CA LEU A 334 2.72 39.86 -23.33
C LEU A 334 4.17 40.36 -23.48
N CYS A 335 5.06 39.96 -22.58
CA CYS A 335 6.49 40.28 -22.65
C CYS A 335 7.14 39.69 -23.92
N VAL A 336 6.87 38.41 -24.22
CA VAL A 336 7.38 37.74 -25.43
C VAL A 336 6.84 38.39 -26.70
N LEU A 337 5.54 38.76 -26.74
CA LEU A 337 4.97 39.50 -27.88
C LEU A 337 5.58 40.89 -28.06
N GLY A 338 6.04 41.51 -26.96
CA GLY A 338 6.78 42.77 -26.96
C GLY A 338 8.22 42.66 -27.47
N GLY A 339 8.71 41.44 -27.73
CA GLY A 339 10.09 41.17 -28.14
C GLY A 339 11.08 41.12 -26.98
N GLY A 340 10.61 40.84 -25.76
CA GLY A 340 11.48 40.52 -24.62
C GLY A 340 12.11 39.13 -24.77
N ASP A 341 13.41 39.04 -24.48
CA ASP A 341 14.18 37.78 -24.53
C ASP A 341 14.37 37.15 -23.13
N ASP A 342 14.04 37.87 -22.06
CA ASP A 342 14.18 37.47 -20.65
C ASP A 342 12.93 37.93 -19.89
N CYS A 343 11.83 37.28 -20.26
CA CYS A 343 10.58 37.22 -19.51
C CYS A 343 10.73 36.05 -18.52
#